data_AF-A0A7W0ZDU4-F1
#
_entry.id   AF-A0A7W0ZDU4-F1
#
_cell.length_a   1.000
_cell.length_b   1.000
_cell.length_c   1.000
_cell.angle_alpha   90.00
_cell.angle_beta   90.00
_cell.angle_gamma   90.00
#
_symmetry.space_group_name_H-M   'P 1'
#
loop_
_entity.id
_entity.type
_entity.pdbx_description
1 polymer ?
#
loop_
_entity_poly.entity_id
_entity_poly.type
_entity_poly.pdbx_seq_one_letter_code
_entity_poly.pdbx_strand_id
1 'polypeptide(L)' 'MGDQNYLVPASIDLTQYRSAVVWCRRFSVGLAVAPLNV' A
#
# COMPACT_ATOMS: atom_id res chain seq x y z
N MET A 1 10.72 15.92 -2.27
CA MET A 1 11.72 15.03 -2.89
C MET A 1 11.56 13.65 -2.29
N GLY A 2 11.23 12.66 -3.12
CA GLY A 2 11.12 11.25 -2.74
C GLY A 2 9.75 10.67 -3.10
N ASP A 3 9.69 9.92 -4.19
CA ASP A 3 8.53 9.10 -4.54
C ASP A 3 8.80 7.66 -4.13
N GLN A 4 8.00 7.15 -3.19
CA GLN A 4 8.13 5.78 -2.70
C GLN A 4 7.30 4.84 -3.56
N ASN A 5 7.93 4.28 -4.60
CA ASN A 5 7.30 3.35 -5.52
C ASN A 5 7.66 1.90 -5.18
N TYR A 6 6.65 1.04 -5.03
CA TYR A 6 6.82 -0.39 -4.76
C TYR A 6 6.07 -1.21 -5.80
N LEU A 7 6.68 -2.28 -6.27
CA LEU A 7 6.03 -3.21 -7.17
C LEU A 7 4.92 -3.97 -6.43
N VAL A 8 3.71 -3.89 -6.96
CA VAL A 8 2.60 -4.74 -6.55
C VAL A 8 2.54 -5.93 -7.51
N PRO A 9 2.49 -7.18 -7.02
CA PRO A 9 2.37 -8.36 -7.89
C PRO A 9 1.13 -8.28 -8.78
N ALA A 10 1.28 -8.59 -10.07
CA ALA A 10 0.19 -8.52 -11.05
C ALA A 10 -0.95 -9.52 -10.78
N SER A 11 -0.73 -10.53 -9.93
CA SER A 11 -1.75 -11.48 -9.49
C SER A 11 -2.71 -10.90 -8.44
N ILE A 12 -2.43 -9.71 -7.90
CA ILE A 12 -3.31 -9.05 -6.92
C ILE A 12 -4.37 -8.24 -7.66
N ASP A 13 -5.63 -8.63 -7.47
CA ASP A 13 -6.78 -7.84 -7.89
C ASP A 13 -7.01 -6.68 -6.91
N LEU A 14 -6.61 -5.47 -7.33
CA LEU A 14 -6.72 -4.25 -6.52
C LEU A 14 -8.17 -3.77 -6.36
N THR A 15 -9.10 -4.25 -7.18
CA THR A 15 -10.51 -3.82 -7.13
C THR A 15 -11.24 -4.30 -5.88
N GLN A 16 -10.68 -5.31 -5.20
CA GLN A 16 -11.22 -5.88 -3.97
C GLN A 16 -10.90 -5.03 -2.73
N TYR A 17 -10.01 -4.05 -2.86
CA TYR A 17 -9.47 -3.28 -1.74
C TYR A 17 -9.73 -1.78 -1.92
N ARG A 18 -9.86 -1.06 -0.80
CA ARG A 18 -10.09 0.40 -0.81
C ARG A 18 -8.81 1.22 -0.64
N SER A 19 -7.76 0.63 -0.09
CA SER A 19 -6.52 1.34 0.22
C SER A 19 -5.33 0.39 0.34
N ALA A 20 -4.15 0.85 -0.05
CA ALA A 20 -2.87 0.20 0.24
C ALA A 20 -2.19 0.88 1.45
N VAL A 21 -1.63 0.09 2.36
CA VAL A 21 -1.00 0.59 3.60
C VAL A 21 0.44 0.09 3.69
N VAL A 22 1.38 1.01 3.94
CA VAL A 22 2.75 0.66 4.32
C VAL A 22 2.78 0.42 5.83
N TRP A 23 3.02 -0.82 6.26
CA TRP A 23 3.00 -1.22 7.66
C TRP A 23 4.40 -1.34 8.26
N CYS A 24 4.61 -0.79 9.45
CA CYS A 24 5.84 -0.99 10.22
C CYS A 24 5.66 -2.15 11.21
N ARG A 25 6.27 -3.30 10.90
CA ARG A 25 6.18 -4.51 11.75
C ARG A 25 6.74 -4.30 13.16
N ARG A 26 7.83 -3.54 13.33
CA ARG A 26 8.51 -3.38 14.62
C ARG A 26 7.66 -2.70 15.68
N PHE A 27 6.79 -1.78 15.27
CA PHE A 27 5.95 -0.99 16.17
C PHE A 27 4.46 -1.35 16.06
N SER A 28 4.10 -2.26 15.15
CA SER A 28 2.72 -2.61 14.85
C SER A 28 1.84 -1.39 14.53
N VAL A 29 2.34 -0.50 13.65
CA VAL A 29 1.62 0.72 13.22
C VAL A 29 1.62 0.88 11.69
N GLY A 30 0.61 1.59 11.19
CA GLY A 30 0.59 2.09 9.81
C GLY A 30 1.49 3.31 9.65
N LEU A 31 2.32 3.31 8.60
CA LEU A 31 3.27 4.39 8.29
C LEU A 31 2.73 5.34 7.22
N ALA A 32 2.10 4.79 6.17
CA ALA A 32 1.52 5.56 5.07
C ALA A 32 0.32 4.82 4.48
N VAL A 33 -0.64 5.56 3.90
CA VAL A 33 -1.85 5.04 3.29
C VAL A 33 -2.06 5.69 1.93
N ALA A 34 -2.34 4.87 0.91
CA ALA A 34 -2.75 5.32 -0.41
C ALA A 34 -4.17 4.83 -0.69
N PRO A 35 -5.13 5.72 -1.04
CA PRO A 35 -6.44 5.28 -1.52
C PRO A 35 -6.28 4.57 -2.88
N LEU A 36 -7.04 3.48 -3.08
CA LEU A 36 -7.08 2.77 -4.35
C LEU A 36 -8.34 3.20 -5.10
N ASN A 37 -8.14 3.93 -6.19
CA ASN A 37 -9.18 4.29 -7.15
C ASN A 37 -8.87 3.50 -8.43
N VAL A 38 -9.24 2.23 -8.44
CA VAL A 38 -9.22 1.37 -9.63
C VAL A 38 -10.37 1.68 -10.57
#